data_AF-A0A151TDW3-F1
#
_entry.id   AF-A0A151TDW3-F1
#
_cell.length_a   1.000
_cell.length_b   1.000
_cell.length_c   1.000
_cell.angle_alpha   90.00
_cell.angle_beta   90.00
_cell.angle_gamma   90.00
#
_symmetry.space_group_name_H-M   'P 1'
#
loop_
_entity.id
_entity.type
_entity.pdbx_description
1 polymer ?
#
loop_
_entity_poly.entity_id
_entity_poly.type
_entity_poly.pdbx_seq_one_letter_code
_entity_poly.pdbx_strand_id
1 'polypeptide(L)' 'MAKQKAIVNVFGDWEESYAYLPRWLQYMKEIAPGSFYDLCQDEFFVGNRCHRGYRQFHRLF' A
#
# COMPACT_ATOMS: atom_id res chain seq x y z
N MET A 1 -14.94 14.43 -7.97
CA MET A 1 -15.35 14.01 -6.61
C MET A 1 -16.32 12.81 -6.58
N ALA A 2 -17.33 12.70 -7.47
CA ALA A 2 -18.30 11.59 -7.41
C ALA A 2 -17.65 10.18 -7.53
N LYS A 3 -16.68 10.02 -8.44
CA LYS A 3 -15.96 8.75 -8.64
C LYS A 3 -15.20 8.29 -7.38
N GLN A 4 -14.51 9.20 -6.69
CA GLN A 4 -13.78 8.87 -5.46
C GLN A 4 -14.74 8.50 -4.32
N LYS A 5 -15.86 9.21 -4.16
CA LYS A 5 -16.89 8.85 -3.17
C LYS A 5 -17.47 7.45 -3.43
N ALA A 6 -17.73 7.10 -4.68
CA ALA A 6 -18.23 5.76 -5.01
C ALA A 6 -17.19 4.66 -4.68
N ILE A 7 -15.90 4.92 -4.93
CA ILE A 7 -14.82 3.99 -4.58
C ILE A 7 -14.73 3.83 -3.06
N VAL A 8 -14.73 4.93 -2.29
CA VAL A 8 -14.68 4.88 -0.82
C VAL A 8 -15.91 4.17 -0.24
N ASN A 9 -17.09 4.36 -0.82
CA ASN A 9 -18.30 3.66 -0.38
C ASN A 9 -18.24 2.13 -0.59
N VAL A 10 -17.52 1.67 -1.62
CA VAL A 10 -17.44 0.23 -1.95
C VAL A 10 -16.26 -0.44 -1.23
N PHE A 11 -15.11 0.24 -1.16
CA PHE A 11 -13.84 -0.35 -0.69
C PHE A 11 -13.36 0.21 0.65
N GLY A 12 -14.02 1.21 1.21
CA GLY A 12 -13.56 1.95 2.39
C GLY A 12 -12.56 3.05 2.04
N ASP A 13 -12.17 3.82 3.04
CA ASP A 13 -11.17 4.87 2.86
C ASP A 13 -9.79 4.26 2.61
N TRP A 14 -9.08 4.83 1.63
CA TRP A 14 -7.78 4.33 1.19
C TRP A 14 -6.71 4.54 2.26
N GLU A 15 -6.68 5.69 2.91
CA GLU A 15 -5.69 5.99 3.95
C GLU A 15 -5.92 5.11 5.18
N GLU A 16 -7.19 4.92 5.56
CA GLU A 16 -7.53 4.01 6.65
C GLU A 16 -7.12 2.56 6.33
N SER A 17 -7.42 2.08 5.12
CA SER A 17 -7.02 0.74 4.68
C SER A 17 -5.49 0.56 4.68
N TYR A 18 -4.75 1.60 4.28
CA TYR A 18 -3.28 1.60 4.31
C TYR A 18 -2.71 1.60 5.72
N ALA A 19 -3.37 2.23 6.69
CA ALA A 19 -2.91 2.26 8.07
C ALA A 19 -2.87 0.85 8.71
N TYR A 20 -3.75 -0.06 8.29
CA TYR A 20 -3.79 -1.44 8.79
C TYR A 20 -2.78 -2.38 8.10
N LEU A 21 -2.30 -2.01 6.92
CA LEU A 21 -1.51 -2.90 6.08
C LEU A 21 -0.17 -3.36 6.69
N PRO A 22 0.62 -2.50 7.38
CA PRO A 22 1.87 -2.94 8.01
C PRO A 22 1.64 -4.04 9.05
N ARG A 23 0.58 -3.90 9.86
CA ARG A 23 0.21 -4.89 10.88
C ARG A 23 -0.24 -6.20 10.25
N TRP A 24 -1.01 -6.13 9.17
CA TRP A 24 -1.44 -7.32 8.44
C TRP A 24 -0.25 -8.08 7.83
N LEU A 25 0.69 -7.37 7.22
CA LEU A 25 1.91 -7.99 6.66
C LEU A 25 2.80 -8.61 7.72
N GLN A 26 2.87 -8.01 8.91
CA GLN A 26 3.57 -8.61 10.05
C GLN A 26 2.93 -9.95 10.45
N TYR A 27 1.60 -9.99 10.56
CA TYR A 27 0.88 -11.22 10.85
C TYR A 27 1.09 -12.28 9.75
N MET A 28 1.10 -11.88 8.47
CA MET A 28 1.37 -12.79 7.36
C MET A 28 2.74 -13.46 7.45
N LYS A 29 3.77 -12.76 7.95
CA LYS A 29 5.11 -13.34 8.17
C LYS A 29 5.11 -14.42 9.26
N GLU A 30 4.28 -14.27 10.29
CA GLU A 30 4.15 -15.25 11.37
C GLU A 30 3.47 -16.54 10.88
N ILE A 31 2.46 -16.43 10.01
CA ILE A 31 1.70 -17.57 9.51
C ILE A 31 2.33 -18.26 8.28
N ALA A 32 3.25 -17.60 7.58
CA ALA A 32 3.94 -18.15 6.40
C ALA A 32 5.47 -18.08 6.55
N PRO A 33 6.07 -18.98 7.35
CA PRO A 33 7.53 -19.04 7.53
C PRO A 33 8.22 -19.25 6.18
N GLY A 34 9.16 -18.37 5.82
CA GLY A 34 9.89 -18.41 4.56
C GLY A 34 9.32 -17.50 3.45
N SER A 35 8.19 -16.84 3.68
CA SER A 35 7.68 -15.79 2.79
C SER A 35 8.30 -14.43 3.13
N PHE A 36 8.77 -13.72 2.11
CA PHE A 36 9.35 -12.38 2.25
C PHE A 36 8.38 -11.35 1.68
N TYR A 37 8.02 -10.38 2.51
CA TYR A 37 7.24 -9.21 2.09
C TYR A 37 8.04 -7.97 2.46
N ASP A 38 8.25 -7.11 1.47
CA ASP A 38 8.81 -5.77 1.65
C ASP A 38 7.76 -4.73 1.27
N LEU A 39 7.65 -3.70 2.10
CA LEU A 39 6.80 -2.56 1.85
C LEU A 39 7.73 -1.41 1.46
N CYS A 40 8.19 -1.43 0.21
CA CYS A 40 8.97 -0.33 -0.35
C CYS A 40 8.16 0.96 -0.22
N GLN A 41 8.53 1.80 0.73
CA GLN A 41 8.10 3.20 0.77
C GLN A 41 9.03 4.05 -0.09
N ASP A 42 9.40 3.52 -1.26
CA ASP A 42 10.28 4.24 -2.17
C ASP A 42 9.62 5.56 -2.59
N GLU A 43 10.46 6.56 -2.77
CA GLU A 43 10.06 7.81 -3.40
C GLU A 43 9.40 7.49 -4.75
N PHE A 44 8.11 7.80 -4.90
CA PHE A 44 7.37 7.52 -6.14
C PHE A 44 7.84 8.49 -7.24
N PHE A 45 8.37 7.98 -8.35
CA PHE A 45 8.79 8.82 -9.48
C PHE A 45 7.79 8.75 -10.64
N VAL A 46 7.39 9.91 -11.17
CA VAL A 46 6.66 10.03 -12.45
C VAL A 46 7.56 10.75 -13.44
N GLY A 47 8.12 10.00 -14.40
CA GLY A 47 9.22 10.50 -15.24
C GLY A 47 10.46 10.79 -14.39
N ASN A 48 11.00 12.00 -14.46
CA ASN A 48 12.16 12.44 -13.66
C ASN A 48 11.79 13.19 -12.36
N ARG A 49 10.51 13.20 -11.96
CA ARG A 49 10.08 13.91 -10.74
C ARG A 49 9.74 12.95 -9.62
N CYS A 50 10.37 13.17 -8.47
CA CYS A 50 10.01 12.55 -7.20
C CYS A 50 8.73 13.17 -6.65
N HIS A 51 7.71 12.35 -6.46
CA HIS A 51 6.43 12.68 -5.87
C HIS A 51 6.41 12.21 -4.40
N ARG A 52 6.99 13.04 -3.54
CA ARG A 52 6.99 12.85 -2.09
C ARG A 52 5.57 13.01 -1.56
N GLY A 53 4.88 11.91 -1.32
CA GLY A 53 3.48 11.88 -0.88
C GLY A 53 2.67 10.73 -1.48
N TYR A 54 3.23 10.01 -2.46
CA TYR A 54 2.62 8.82 -3.02
C TYR A 54 3.43 7.58 -2.60
N ARG A 55 2.72 6.52 -2.22
CA ARG A 55 3.31 5.23 -1.80
C ARG A 55 3.01 4.19 -2.88
N GLN A 56 4.03 3.50 -3.38
CA GLN A 56 3.88 2.45 -4.41
C GLN A 56 4.26 1.09 -3.84
N PHE A 57 3.49 0.05 -4.15
CA PHE A 57 3.91 -1.32 -3.84
C PHE A 57 4.79 -1.86 -4.95
N HIS A 58 6.00 -2.30 -4.59
CA HIS A 58 6.74 -3.26 -5.40
C HIS A 58 6.30 -4.67 -5.01
N ARG A 59 5.76 -5.42 -5.96
CA ARG A 59 5.56 -6.85 -5.79
C ARG A 59 6.92 -7.53 -5.97
N LEU A 60 7.45 -8.11 -4.89
CA LEU A 60 8.55 -9.06 -4.96
C LEU A 60 7.96 -10.46 -5.20
N PHE A 61 8.51 -11.18 -6.18
CA PHE A 61 8.11 -12.54 -6.54
C PHE A 61 9.01 -13.56 -5.87
#